data_AF-A0AA39UQ54-F1
#
_entry.id   AF-A0AA39UQ54-F1
#
_cell.length_a   1.000
_cell.length_b   1.000
_cell.length_c   1.000
_cell.angle_alpha   90.00
_cell.angle_beta   90.00
_cell.angle_gamma   90.00
#
_symmetry.space_group_name_H-M   'P 1'
#
loop_
_entity.id
_entity.type
_entity.pdbx_description
1 polymer ?
#
loop_
_entity_poly.entity_id
_entity_poly.type
_entity_poly.pdbx_seq_one_letter_code
_entity_poly.pdbx_strand_id
1 'polypeptide(L)'
;MKYPHSRLKAVAFLKSIARRTEIYPIMHNIHLLEQIIELGDSDDDDDVLFAVRTALEDFVQRDGAFADLLLKPNAFAILTNNIDWDVAHTFHEGHNLKKNIKAQEPGIRCIQRLITIDGARMMLFDKKIVDNLLNILAAFRDEPESGERLRLYSPKYDVLLVETFSELVKFDDSRKRIHDNKVLLKKLRRFITVPAPGSSPLAASP
;
A
#
# COMPACT_ATOMS: atom_id res chain seq x y z
N MET A 1 21.10 0.14 11.07
CA MET A 1 21.40 1.34 11.90
C MET A 1 20.50 1.33 13.15
N LYS A 2 21.01 1.62 14.36
CA LYS A 2 20.26 1.55 15.64
C LYS A 2 19.57 2.86 16.09
N TYR A 3 19.50 3.90 15.25
CA TYR A 3 19.08 5.26 15.67
C TYR A 3 17.86 5.76 14.87
N PRO A 4 16.61 5.53 15.33
CA PRO A 4 15.42 5.88 14.57
C PRO A 4 15.30 7.37 14.24
N HIS A 5 15.65 8.26 15.18
CA HIS A 5 15.59 9.70 14.95
C HIS A 5 16.54 10.18 13.82
N SER A 6 17.74 9.62 13.76
CA SER A 6 18.70 9.94 12.68
C SER A 6 18.21 9.43 11.33
N ARG A 7 17.54 8.27 11.29
CA ARG A 7 16.94 7.74 10.07
C ARG A 7 15.78 8.58 9.59
N LEU A 8 14.89 9.01 10.48
CA LEU A 8 13.80 9.92 10.12
C LEU A 8 14.31 11.19 9.43
N LYS A 9 15.36 11.80 10.00
CA LYS A 9 16.02 12.97 9.40
C LYS A 9 16.64 12.65 8.04
N ALA A 10 17.31 11.50 7.91
CA ALA A 10 17.87 11.06 6.65
C ALA A 10 16.78 10.85 5.59
N VAL A 11 15.72 10.10 5.89
CA VAL A 11 14.61 9.86 4.96
C VAL A 11 13.93 11.18 4.57
N ALA A 12 13.70 12.09 5.51
CA ALA A 12 13.12 13.40 5.21
C ALA A 12 14.01 14.22 4.25
N PHE A 13 15.32 14.18 4.44
CA PHE A 13 16.29 14.82 3.55
C PHE A 13 16.28 14.17 2.16
N LEU A 14 16.39 12.84 2.07
CA LEU A 14 16.38 12.11 0.80
C LEU A 14 15.05 12.27 0.06
N LYS A 15 13.92 12.33 0.77
CA LYS A 15 12.61 12.65 0.19
C LYS A 15 12.56 14.07 -0.39
N SER A 16 13.19 15.04 0.29
CA SER A 16 13.26 16.42 -0.23
C SER A 16 14.04 16.50 -1.55
N ILE A 17 15.03 15.62 -1.71
CA ILE A 17 15.77 15.41 -2.97
C ILE A 17 14.85 14.74 -3.98
N ALA A 18 14.15 13.65 -3.62
CA ALA A 18 13.22 12.92 -4.49
C ALA A 18 12.13 13.78 -5.14
N ARG A 19 11.75 14.90 -4.49
CA ARG A 19 10.75 15.85 -5.00
C ARG A 19 11.25 16.76 -6.12
N ARG A 20 12.55 16.90 -6.29
CA ARG A 20 13.16 17.73 -7.34
C ARG A 20 13.17 16.97 -8.66
N THR A 21 12.47 17.46 -9.68
CA THR A 21 12.33 16.77 -10.98
C THR A 21 13.63 16.85 -11.80
N GLU A 22 14.39 17.92 -11.63
CA GLU A 22 15.61 18.24 -12.36
C GLU A 22 16.80 17.29 -12.07
N ILE A 23 16.77 16.57 -10.94
CA ILE A 23 17.84 15.66 -10.54
C ILE A 23 17.47 14.17 -10.73
N TYR A 24 16.40 13.88 -11.47
CA TYR A 24 15.92 12.51 -11.70
C TYR A 24 17.00 11.54 -12.23
N PRO A 25 17.78 11.87 -13.28
CA PRO A 25 18.83 10.98 -13.76
C PRO A 25 19.91 10.71 -12.70
N ILE A 26 20.15 11.71 -11.85
CA ILE A 26 21.13 11.61 -10.76
C ILE A 26 20.59 10.67 -9.68
N MET A 27 19.31 10.72 -9.34
CA MET A 27 18.70 9.81 -8.34
C MET A 27 18.89 8.34 -8.69
N HIS A 28 18.71 8.00 -9.97
CA HIS A 28 18.95 6.64 -10.46
C HIS A 28 20.44 6.27 -10.34
N ASN A 29 21.36 7.17 -10.71
CA ASN A 29 22.80 6.93 -10.66
C ASN A 29 23.36 6.80 -9.24
N ILE A 30 22.75 7.47 -8.25
CA ILE A 30 23.18 7.38 -6.85
C ILE A 30 22.42 6.31 -6.05
N HIS A 31 21.56 5.52 -6.71
CA HIS A 31 20.73 4.50 -6.05
C HIS A 31 19.91 5.06 -4.88
N LEU A 32 19.31 6.24 -5.08
CA LEU A 32 18.62 6.98 -4.01
C LEU A 32 17.44 6.18 -3.42
N LEU A 33 16.71 5.47 -4.28
CA LEU A 33 15.57 4.65 -3.86
C LEU A 33 16.03 3.47 -3.00
N GLU A 34 17.10 2.78 -3.39
CA GLU A 34 17.69 1.71 -2.61
C GLU A 34 18.18 2.19 -1.24
N GLN A 35 18.84 3.35 -1.17
CA GLN A 35 19.24 3.95 0.11
C GLN A 35 18.04 4.26 1.01
N ILE A 36 16.92 4.72 0.44
CA ILE A 36 15.68 4.94 1.18
C ILE A 36 15.10 3.61 1.70
N ILE A 37 15.14 2.55 0.88
CA ILE A 37 14.68 1.21 1.25
C ILE A 37 15.52 0.64 2.40
N GLU A 38 16.85 0.75 2.33
CA GLU A 38 17.77 0.28 3.38
C GLU A 38 17.50 0.96 4.74
N LEU A 39 17.03 2.21 4.74
CA LEU A 39 16.65 2.90 5.98
C LEU A 39 15.37 2.35 6.61
N GLY A 40 14.49 1.74 5.80
CA GLY A 40 13.23 1.10 6.23
C GLY A 40 13.37 -0.36 6.63
N ASP A 41 14.50 -1.01 6.32
CA ASP A 41 14.77 -2.44 6.54
C ASP A 41 15.04 -2.80 8.02
N SER A 42 14.48 -2.07 8.97
CA SER A 42 14.49 -2.46 10.38
C SER A 42 13.06 -2.48 10.92
N ASP A 43 12.67 -3.60 11.47
CA ASP A 43 11.27 -3.94 11.71
C ASP A 43 10.54 -3.15 12.81
N ASP A 44 11.21 -2.29 13.57
CA ASP A 44 10.69 -1.84 14.88
C ASP A 44 10.22 -0.37 14.98
N ASP A 45 10.13 0.40 13.88
CA ASP A 45 9.72 1.81 13.98
C ASP A 45 8.71 2.25 12.89
N ASP A 46 7.45 2.35 13.29
CA ASP A 46 6.33 2.81 12.46
C ASP A 46 6.51 4.23 11.92
N ASP A 47 7.20 5.12 12.64
CA ASP A 47 7.44 6.49 12.18
C ASP A 47 8.48 6.47 11.05
N VAL A 48 9.51 5.63 11.16
CA VAL A 48 10.50 5.40 10.08
C VAL A 48 9.82 4.75 8.87
N LEU A 49 9.00 3.71 9.09
CA LEU A 49 8.28 3.03 8.03
C LEU A 49 7.32 3.98 7.30
N PHE A 50 6.59 4.81 8.05
CA PHE A 50 5.76 5.89 7.50
C PHE A 50 6.59 6.85 6.62
N ALA A 51 7.73 7.33 7.12
CA ALA A 51 8.57 8.27 6.39
C ALA A 51 9.10 7.65 5.09
N VAL A 52 9.56 6.39 5.15
CA VAL A 52 10.08 5.64 4.00
C VAL A 52 8.99 5.44 2.96
N ARG A 53 7.81 4.94 3.35
CA ARG A 53 6.70 4.72 2.41
C ARG A 53 6.22 6.03 1.78
N THR A 54 6.18 7.12 2.54
CA THR A 54 5.82 8.42 1.98
C THR A 54 6.89 8.94 1.02
N ALA A 55 8.17 8.56 1.21
CA ALA A 55 9.20 8.86 0.22
C ALA A 55 8.98 8.01 -1.05
N LEU A 56 8.75 6.69 -0.91
CA LEU A 56 8.46 5.79 -2.04
C LEU A 56 7.20 6.22 -2.83
N GLU A 57 6.21 6.82 -2.15
CA GLU A 57 5.03 7.39 -2.78
C GLU A 57 5.36 8.54 -3.74
N ASP A 58 6.42 9.32 -3.46
CA ASP A 58 6.89 10.37 -4.36
C ASP A 58 7.60 9.76 -5.59
N PHE A 59 8.23 8.59 -5.47
CA PHE A 59 8.87 7.88 -6.59
C PHE A 59 7.86 7.18 -7.49
N VAL A 60 6.86 6.50 -6.93
CA VAL A 60 5.82 5.78 -7.70
C VAL A 60 4.89 6.74 -8.45
N GLN A 61 4.90 8.02 -8.07
CA GLN A 61 4.17 9.12 -8.71
C GLN A 61 4.74 9.50 -10.08
N ARG A 62 5.94 9.03 -10.43
CA ARG A 62 6.71 9.54 -11.58
C ARG A 62 6.78 8.51 -12.69
N ASP A 63 5.80 8.57 -13.60
CA ASP A 63 5.75 7.95 -14.93
C ASP A 63 6.39 6.54 -15.07
N GLY A 64 6.28 5.70 -14.04
CA GLY A 64 6.75 4.32 -14.04
C GLY A 64 8.28 4.12 -14.01
N ALA A 65 9.08 5.19 -14.03
CA ALA A 65 10.52 5.06 -14.28
C ALA A 65 11.34 4.50 -13.08
N PHE A 66 10.70 4.34 -11.91
CA PHE A 66 11.23 3.60 -10.76
C PHE A 66 10.45 2.31 -10.44
N ALA A 67 9.49 1.93 -11.29
CA ALA A 67 8.59 0.82 -10.98
C ALA A 67 9.33 -0.51 -10.83
N ASP A 68 10.29 -0.81 -11.72
CA ASP A 68 11.08 -2.04 -11.63
C ASP A 68 11.84 -2.16 -10.31
N LEU A 69 12.33 -1.03 -9.79
CA LEU A 69 13.04 -0.97 -8.52
C LEU A 69 12.08 -1.16 -7.33
N LEU A 70 10.86 -0.60 -7.42
CA LEU A 70 9.80 -0.78 -6.42
C LEU A 70 9.22 -2.21 -6.38
N LEU A 71 9.35 -2.95 -7.48
CA LEU A 71 8.94 -4.36 -7.57
C LEU A 71 10.03 -5.34 -7.13
N LYS A 72 11.24 -4.87 -6.80
CA LYS A 72 12.24 -5.72 -6.15
C LYS A 72 11.68 -6.27 -4.83
N PRO A 73 11.95 -7.53 -4.46
CA PRO A 73 11.35 -8.17 -3.29
C PRO A 73 11.50 -7.39 -1.98
N ASN A 74 12.65 -6.75 -1.77
CA ASN A 74 12.92 -5.91 -0.59
C ASN A 74 12.09 -4.62 -0.60
N ALA A 75 12.05 -3.90 -1.72
CA ALA A 75 11.25 -2.69 -1.89
C ALA A 75 9.76 -2.98 -1.67
N PHE A 76 9.27 -4.05 -2.31
CA PHE A 76 7.89 -4.48 -2.17
C PHE A 76 7.57 -4.91 -0.74
N ALA A 77 8.50 -5.61 -0.06
CA ALA A 77 8.34 -5.97 1.34
C ALA A 77 8.20 -4.72 2.22
N ILE A 78 9.00 -3.68 2.03
CA ILE A 78 8.84 -2.41 2.77
C ILE A 78 7.46 -1.78 2.54
N LEU A 79 6.94 -1.82 1.32
CA LEU A 79 5.60 -1.29 1.01
C LEU A 79 4.48 -2.06 1.71
N THR A 80 4.65 -3.38 1.88
CA THR A 80 3.59 -4.28 2.35
C THR A 80 3.77 -4.80 3.77
N ASN A 81 4.90 -4.53 4.42
CA ASN A 81 5.21 -4.98 5.77
C ASN A 81 4.12 -4.51 6.76
N ASN A 82 3.73 -5.35 7.72
CA ASN A 82 2.72 -5.00 8.73
C ASN A 82 1.38 -4.50 8.14
N ILE A 83 1.09 -4.72 6.84
CA ILE A 83 -0.27 -4.66 6.31
C ILE A 83 -0.91 -6.01 6.65
N ASP A 84 -1.29 -6.16 7.90
CA ASP A 84 -1.93 -7.34 8.43
C ASP A 84 -3.16 -6.98 9.27
N TRP A 85 -3.90 -8.03 9.63
CA TRP A 85 -5.14 -7.95 10.38
C TRP A 85 -4.93 -8.07 11.90
N ASP A 86 -3.71 -8.30 12.40
CA ASP A 86 -3.43 -8.26 13.85
C ASP A 86 -3.58 -6.84 14.43
N VAL A 87 -3.67 -5.86 13.55
CA VAL A 87 -4.15 -4.49 13.79
C VAL A 87 -5.62 -4.45 14.28
N ALA A 88 -6.45 -5.43 13.91
CA ALA A 88 -7.83 -5.51 14.38
C ALA A 88 -7.95 -6.15 15.78
N HIS A 89 -7.12 -7.12 16.12
CA HIS A 89 -7.09 -7.67 17.49
C HIS A 89 -6.54 -6.66 18.52
N THR A 90 -5.78 -5.66 18.06
CA THR A 90 -5.25 -4.55 18.87
C THR A 90 -6.09 -3.27 18.81
N PHE A 91 -7.35 -3.32 18.32
CA PHE A 91 -8.30 -2.20 18.44
C PHE A 91 -8.43 -1.66 19.88
N HIS A 92 -8.09 -2.49 20.87
CA HIS A 92 -8.10 -2.19 22.30
C HIS A 92 -6.85 -1.43 22.78
N GLU A 93 -5.76 -1.40 22.01
CA GLU A 93 -4.47 -0.76 22.35
C GLU A 93 -4.21 0.53 21.53
N GLY A 94 -5.18 1.44 21.53
CA GLY A 94 -5.33 2.55 20.56
C GLY A 94 -4.11 3.39 20.14
N HIS A 95 -3.00 3.41 20.90
CA HIS A 95 -1.76 4.09 20.48
C HIS A 95 -0.98 3.35 19.39
N ASN A 96 -0.90 2.02 19.45
CA ASN A 96 -0.19 1.20 18.45
C ASN A 96 -0.99 1.17 17.14
N LEU A 97 -2.32 1.09 17.26
CA LEU A 97 -3.27 1.14 16.16
C LEU A 97 -3.11 2.40 15.29
N LYS A 98 -2.98 3.58 15.92
CA LYS A 98 -2.80 4.86 15.23
C LYS A 98 -1.51 4.89 14.41
N LYS A 99 -0.39 4.48 15.00
CA LYS A 99 0.93 4.52 14.34
C LYS A 99 0.99 3.55 13.17
N ASN A 100 0.45 2.35 13.37
CA ASN A 100 0.42 1.32 12.35
C ASN A 100 -0.40 1.76 11.13
N ILE A 101 -1.67 2.18 11.32
CA ILE A 101 -2.52 2.60 10.19
C ILE A 101 -1.94 3.81 9.46
N LYS A 102 -1.38 4.77 10.21
CA LYS A 102 -0.69 5.90 9.61
C LYS A 102 0.48 5.44 8.73
N ALA A 103 1.25 4.44 9.16
CA ALA A 103 2.35 3.88 8.37
C ALA A 103 1.86 3.03 7.19
N GLN A 104 0.70 2.37 7.26
CA GLN A 104 0.14 1.59 6.15
C GLN A 104 -0.37 2.47 5.01
N GLU A 105 -0.97 3.61 5.31
CA GLU A 105 -1.68 4.45 4.33
C GLU A 105 -0.81 4.87 3.12
N PRO A 106 0.43 5.37 3.27
CA PRO A 106 1.29 5.66 2.11
C PRO A 106 1.70 4.38 1.36
N GLY A 107 1.84 3.25 2.06
CA GLY A 107 2.11 1.96 1.43
C GLY A 107 0.97 1.52 0.52
N ILE A 108 -0.28 1.68 0.97
CA ILE A 108 -1.47 1.36 0.17
C ILE A 108 -1.60 2.30 -1.03
N ARG A 109 -1.31 3.59 -0.88
CA ARG A 109 -1.26 4.50 -2.04
C ARG A 109 -0.19 4.10 -3.06
N CYS A 110 0.97 3.62 -2.62
CA CYS A 110 1.96 3.06 -3.53
C CYS A 110 1.42 1.83 -4.26
N ILE A 111 0.81 0.90 -3.52
CA ILE A 111 0.16 -0.30 -4.08
C ILE A 111 -0.88 0.08 -5.14
N GLN A 112 -1.77 1.02 -4.84
CA GLN A 112 -2.82 1.46 -5.74
C GLN A 112 -2.26 1.92 -7.10
N ARG A 113 -1.10 2.61 -7.11
CA ARG A 113 -0.43 2.98 -8.37
C ARG A 113 0.24 1.80 -9.05
N LEU A 114 0.92 0.94 -8.28
CA LEU A 114 1.61 -0.22 -8.81
C LEU A 114 0.66 -1.27 -9.41
N ILE A 115 -0.62 -1.30 -9.02
CA ILE A 115 -1.64 -2.20 -9.59
C ILE A 115 -1.70 -2.13 -11.13
N THR A 116 -1.35 -0.98 -11.73
CA THR A 116 -1.26 -0.85 -13.19
C THR A 116 -0.25 -1.80 -13.85
N ILE A 117 0.65 -2.39 -13.07
CA ILE A 117 1.73 -3.26 -13.53
C ILE A 117 1.42 -4.72 -13.18
N ASP A 118 1.44 -5.59 -14.19
CA ASP A 118 1.10 -7.02 -14.07
C ASP A 118 1.92 -7.71 -12.96
N GLY A 119 3.24 -7.48 -12.93
CA GLY A 119 4.12 -8.04 -11.91
C GLY A 119 3.72 -7.66 -10.48
N ALA A 120 3.28 -6.42 -10.26
CA ALA A 120 2.81 -5.96 -8.96
C ALA A 120 1.54 -6.69 -8.53
N ARG A 121 0.58 -6.83 -9.44
CA ARG A 121 -0.69 -7.54 -9.16
C ARG A 121 -0.43 -8.98 -8.75
N MET A 122 0.46 -9.66 -9.48
CA MET A 122 0.88 -11.03 -9.16
C MET A 122 1.45 -11.11 -7.75
N MET A 123 2.38 -10.21 -7.39
CA MET A 123 2.97 -10.17 -6.05
C MET A 123 1.94 -9.90 -4.95
N LEU A 124 0.93 -9.03 -5.19
CA LEU A 124 -0.13 -8.75 -4.21
C LEU A 124 -0.96 -10.00 -3.90
N PHE A 125 -1.29 -10.81 -4.91
CA PHE A 125 -2.00 -12.07 -4.70
C PHE A 125 -1.10 -13.13 -4.06
N ASP A 126 0.11 -13.34 -4.59
CA ASP A 126 0.99 -14.41 -4.14
C ASP A 126 1.45 -14.20 -2.69
N LYS A 127 1.63 -12.95 -2.26
CA LYS A 127 1.94 -12.57 -0.87
C LYS A 127 0.69 -12.36 0.01
N LYS A 128 -0.52 -12.67 -0.49
CA LYS A 128 -1.80 -12.53 0.23
C LYS A 128 -2.10 -11.11 0.75
N ILE A 129 -1.52 -10.09 0.13
CA ILE A 129 -1.76 -8.69 0.50
C ILE A 129 -3.21 -8.30 0.18
N VAL A 130 -3.77 -8.84 -0.91
CA VAL A 130 -5.19 -8.66 -1.26
C VAL A 130 -6.11 -9.16 -0.14
N ASP A 131 -5.82 -10.33 0.44
CA ASP A 131 -6.58 -10.88 1.56
C ASP A 131 -6.44 -10.01 2.81
N ASN A 132 -5.24 -9.54 3.12
CA ASN A 132 -4.98 -8.69 4.29
C ASN A 132 -5.75 -7.36 4.20
N LEU A 133 -5.65 -6.66 3.06
CA LEU A 133 -6.39 -5.42 2.81
C LEU A 133 -7.91 -5.64 2.94
N LEU A 134 -8.41 -6.80 2.51
CA LEU A 134 -9.84 -7.10 2.54
C LEU A 134 -10.31 -7.42 3.95
N ASN A 135 -9.48 -8.10 4.73
CA ASN A 135 -9.78 -8.36 6.15
C ASN A 135 -9.80 -7.04 6.94
N ILE A 136 -8.89 -6.10 6.66
CA ILE A 136 -8.92 -4.75 7.25
C ILE A 136 -10.21 -4.02 6.86
N LEU A 137 -10.56 -4.00 5.57
CA LEU A 137 -11.81 -3.38 5.11
C LEU A 137 -13.06 -4.03 5.72
N ALA A 138 -13.04 -5.35 5.91
CA ALA A 138 -14.13 -6.06 6.56
C ALA A 138 -14.27 -5.68 8.03
N ALA A 139 -13.15 -5.49 8.75
CA ALA A 139 -13.18 -5.04 10.14
C ALA A 139 -13.86 -3.67 10.29
N PHE A 140 -13.62 -2.71 9.37
CA PHE A 140 -14.32 -1.41 9.38
C PHE A 140 -15.86 -1.53 9.30
N ARG A 141 -16.37 -2.60 8.68
CA ARG A 141 -17.80 -2.85 8.55
C ARG A 141 -18.37 -3.69 9.70
N ASP A 142 -17.62 -4.70 10.11
CA ASP A 142 -18.05 -5.66 11.12
C ASP A 142 -17.94 -5.04 12.54
N GLU A 143 -17.05 -4.05 12.74
CA GLU A 143 -16.88 -3.28 13.98
C GLU A 143 -16.99 -1.76 13.75
N PRO A 144 -18.20 -1.19 13.65
CA PRO A 144 -18.39 0.21 13.29
C PRO A 144 -17.79 1.19 14.29
N GLU A 145 -17.83 0.92 15.60
CA GLU A 145 -17.27 1.79 16.64
C GLU A 145 -15.73 1.85 16.58
N SER A 146 -15.08 0.69 16.41
CA SER A 146 -13.65 0.58 16.16
C SER A 146 -13.27 1.33 14.88
N GLY A 147 -14.06 1.15 13.81
CA GLY A 147 -13.90 1.85 12.54
C GLY A 147 -14.04 3.37 12.66
N GLU A 148 -14.99 3.88 13.45
CA GLU A 148 -15.12 5.32 13.71
C GLU A 148 -13.89 5.89 14.41
N ARG A 149 -13.33 5.18 15.40
CA ARG A 149 -12.08 5.61 16.06
C ARG A 149 -10.92 5.67 15.06
N LEU A 150 -10.83 4.73 14.12
CA LEU A 150 -9.81 4.79 13.06
C LEU A 150 -9.97 5.98 12.14
N ARG A 151 -11.22 6.32 11.77
CA ARG A 151 -11.49 7.47 10.92
C ARG A 151 -11.06 8.79 11.57
N LEU A 152 -10.96 8.86 12.90
CA LEU A 152 -10.36 10.02 13.59
C LEU A 152 -8.85 10.14 13.34
N TYR A 153 -8.15 9.03 13.08
CA TYR A 153 -6.70 9.02 12.91
C TYR A 153 -6.25 9.03 11.45
N SER A 154 -6.96 8.31 10.58
CA SER A 154 -6.75 8.31 9.13
C SER A 154 -8.12 8.47 8.45
N PRO A 155 -8.56 9.73 8.26
CA PRO A 155 -9.81 10.00 7.56
C PRO A 155 -9.73 9.42 6.15
N LYS A 156 -10.75 8.66 5.75
CA LYS A 156 -10.87 8.01 4.42
C LYS A 156 -9.98 6.78 4.18
N TYR A 157 -9.41 6.18 5.22
CA TYR A 157 -8.64 4.95 5.05
C TYR A 157 -9.48 3.79 4.46
N ASP A 158 -10.72 3.63 4.92
CA ASP A 158 -11.68 2.68 4.35
C ASP A 158 -12.02 2.99 2.88
N VAL A 159 -12.15 4.26 2.53
CA VAL A 159 -12.31 4.71 1.14
C VAL A 159 -11.09 4.33 0.29
N LEU A 160 -9.87 4.57 0.78
CA LEU A 160 -8.64 4.20 0.10
C LEU A 160 -8.57 2.68 -0.18
N LEU A 161 -8.99 1.85 0.78
CA LEU A 161 -9.07 0.40 0.58
C LEU A 161 -10.08 0.04 -0.53
N VAL A 162 -11.28 0.62 -0.49
CA VAL A 162 -12.32 0.40 -1.51
C VAL A 162 -11.85 0.82 -2.90
N GLU A 163 -11.22 1.99 -3.01
CA GLU A 163 -10.65 2.48 -4.26
C GLU A 163 -9.53 1.57 -4.77
N THR A 164 -8.66 1.09 -3.87
CA THR A 164 -7.60 0.14 -4.23
C THR A 164 -8.16 -1.16 -4.82
N PHE A 165 -9.21 -1.72 -4.22
CA PHE A 165 -9.89 -2.88 -4.80
C PHE A 165 -10.61 -2.57 -6.11
N SER A 166 -11.20 -1.38 -6.22
CA SER A 166 -11.87 -0.93 -7.44
C SER A 166 -10.89 -0.79 -8.61
N GLU A 167 -9.67 -0.31 -8.36
CA GLU A 167 -8.59 -0.33 -9.35
C GLU A 167 -8.17 -1.76 -9.69
N LEU A 168 -8.00 -2.64 -8.69
CA LEU A 168 -7.57 -4.02 -8.90
C LEU A 168 -8.50 -4.79 -9.85
N VAL A 169 -9.82 -4.61 -9.72
CA VAL A 169 -10.82 -5.33 -10.53
C VAL A 169 -10.97 -4.81 -11.96
N LYS A 170 -10.29 -3.72 -12.35
CA LYS A 170 -10.24 -3.27 -13.75
C LYS A 170 -9.44 -4.24 -14.62
N PHE A 171 -8.50 -4.96 -14.03
CA PHE A 171 -7.57 -5.85 -14.74
C PHE A 171 -8.14 -7.28 -14.84
N ASP A 172 -8.00 -7.89 -16.02
CA ASP A 172 -8.60 -9.20 -16.31
C ASP A 172 -7.93 -10.36 -15.54
N ASP A 173 -6.60 -10.33 -15.41
CA ASP A 173 -5.82 -11.29 -14.62
C ASP A 173 -6.19 -11.25 -13.13
N SER A 174 -6.39 -10.05 -12.56
CA SER A 174 -6.91 -9.89 -11.20
C SER A 174 -8.29 -10.49 -11.05
N ARG A 175 -9.20 -10.19 -11.99
CA ARG A 175 -10.56 -10.74 -11.96
C ARG A 175 -10.54 -12.26 -12.04
N LYS A 176 -9.73 -12.86 -12.91
CA LYS A 176 -9.57 -14.31 -12.99
C LYS A 176 -9.18 -14.89 -11.63
N ARG A 177 -8.10 -14.38 -11.03
CA ARG A 177 -7.63 -14.82 -9.69
C ARG A 177 -8.68 -14.66 -8.61
N ILE A 178 -9.41 -13.55 -8.60
CA ILE A 178 -10.50 -13.31 -7.63
C ILE A 178 -11.63 -14.32 -7.84
N HIS A 179 -12.05 -14.58 -9.09
CA HIS A 179 -13.13 -15.52 -9.39
C HIS A 179 -12.76 -16.98 -9.12
N ASP A 180 -11.50 -17.35 -9.35
CA ASP A 180 -10.97 -18.69 -9.03
C ASP A 180 -11.00 -18.93 -7.50
N ASN A 181 -10.84 -17.88 -6.70
CA ASN A 181 -10.98 -17.92 -5.25
C ASN A 181 -12.40 -17.50 -4.80
N LYS A 182 -13.34 -18.46 -4.77
CA LYS A 182 -14.74 -18.24 -4.37
C LYS A 182 -14.90 -17.57 -3.00
N VAL A 183 -13.99 -17.81 -2.06
CA VAL A 183 -14.03 -17.19 -0.71
C VAL A 183 -13.69 -15.70 -0.82
N LEU A 184 -12.60 -15.38 -1.50
CA LEU A 184 -12.19 -14.00 -1.76
C LEU A 184 -13.28 -13.23 -2.51
N LEU A 185 -13.82 -13.81 -3.59
CA LEU A 185 -14.91 -13.21 -4.37
C LEU A 185 -16.13 -12.91 -3.49
N LYS A 186 -16.58 -13.86 -2.67
CA LYS A 186 -17.74 -13.69 -1.79
C LYS A 186 -17.51 -12.56 -0.78
N LYS A 187 -16.31 -12.49 -0.19
CA LYS A 187 -15.95 -11.42 0.75
C LYS A 187 -15.89 -10.06 0.04
N LEU A 188 -15.24 -9.97 -1.11
CA LEU A 188 -15.03 -8.71 -1.83
C LEU A 188 -16.34 -8.11 -2.36
N ARG A 189 -17.27 -8.96 -2.82
CA ARG A 189 -18.62 -8.56 -3.26
C ARG A 189 -19.48 -7.91 -2.18
N ARG A 190 -19.09 -8.00 -0.91
CA ARG A 190 -19.73 -7.25 0.17
C ARG A 190 -19.48 -5.74 0.04
N PHE A 191 -18.40 -5.33 -0.63
CA PHE A 191 -17.91 -3.95 -0.66
C PHE A 191 -17.94 -3.33 -2.06
N ILE A 192 -17.62 -4.10 -3.10
CA ILE A 192 -17.56 -3.61 -4.48
C ILE A 192 -18.17 -4.59 -5.48
N THR A 193 -18.54 -4.09 -6.65
CA THR A 193 -18.89 -4.94 -7.79
C THR A 193 -17.63 -5.54 -8.39
N VAL A 194 -17.60 -6.87 -8.56
CA VAL A 194 -16.50 -7.59 -9.22
C VAL A 194 -17.00 -8.11 -10.57
N PRO A 195 -16.60 -7.49 -11.70
CA PRO A 195 -16.99 -7.94 -13.03
C PRO A 195 -16.50 -9.37 -13.30
N ALA A 196 -17.17 -10.10 -14.19
CA ALA A 196 -16.67 -11.39 -14.65
C ALA A 196 -15.37 -11.22 -15.45
N PRO A 197 -14.48 -12.24 -15.46
CA PRO A 197 -13.35 -12.26 -16.38
C PRO A 197 -13.83 -12.14 -17.84
N GLY A 198 -13.06 -11.48 -18.69
CA GLY A 198 -13.37 -11.25 -20.10
C GLY A 198 -14.42 -10.18 -20.36
N SER A 199 -15.05 -9.60 -19.33
CA SER A 199 -15.93 -8.45 -19.49
C SER A 199 -15.11 -7.18 -19.72
N SER A 200 -15.50 -6.29 -20.63
CA SER A 200 -14.90 -4.95 -20.67
C SER A 200 -15.23 -4.21 -19.37
N PRO A 201 -14.33 -3.37 -18.83
CA PRO A 201 -14.73 -2.40 -17.81
C PRO A 201 -15.88 -1.59 -18.42
N LEU A 202 -17.02 -1.53 -17.75
CA LEU A 202 -18.08 -0.59 -18.13
C LEU A 202 -17.41 0.78 -18.20
N ALA A 203 -17.28 1.31 -19.42
CA ALA A 203 -16.91 2.70 -19.61
C ALA A 203 -17.96 3.49 -18.83
N ALA A 204 -17.54 4.20 -17.78
CA ALA A 204 -18.35 5.25 -17.23
C ALA A 204 -18.56 6.24 -18.38
N SER A 205 -19.77 6.25 -18.94
CA SER A 205 -20.15 7.22 -19.96
C SER A 205 -19.96 8.64 -19.39
N PRO A 206 -19.52 9.59 -20.24
CA PRO A 206 -19.25 10.97 -19.83
C PRO A 206 -20.48 11.69 -19.28
#